data_AF-E6SU92-F1
#
_entry.id   AF-E6SU92-F1
#
_cell.length_a   1.000
_cell.length_b   1.000
_cell.length_c   1.000
_cell.angle_alpha   90.00
_cell.angle_beta   90.00
_cell.angle_gamma   90.00
#
_symmetry.space_group_name_H-M   'P 1'
#
loop_
_entity.id
_entity.type
_entity.pdbx_description
1 polymer ?
#
loop_
_entity_poly.entity_id
_entity_poly.type
_entity_poly.pdbx_seq_one_letter_code
_entity_poly.pdbx_strand_id
1 'polypeptide(L)'
;MAEITMAYIEARREGIDWLNSAKREYNAGVAILAKSGYKSIVSSKLSRLGERPHTREKLEYEIRQMIRVWYHPEDPRFENVDLADDAIPGNDGRAETVSEATANGIVATAEQELSREADEQPAYPPVISKIIYDFRECYNERSRQHRLLSELGETNTEAVCANRKDIVQHVGILSKRMTLLAAIKREYDENKSLPSDQQLDELYKNAGIPDEKQEREDEETDIDSMSVEELKKAKSNAKSKISKAKNMLLYSSESRPKDGKENPLPPCPKRVRFERKVANQEALVEKIDYRLAELQ
;
A
#
# COMPACT_ATOMS: atom_id res chain seq x y z
N MET A 1 15.79 4.24 -17.02
CA MET A 1 15.03 5.31 -17.72
C MET A 1 15.82 5.60 -18.97
N ALA A 2 15.22 5.54 -20.17
CA ALA A 2 15.96 5.86 -21.39
C ALA A 2 16.45 7.32 -21.29
N GLU A 3 17.73 7.55 -21.54
CA GLU A 3 18.30 8.90 -21.56
C GLU A 3 17.53 9.75 -22.58
N ILE A 4 17.17 10.98 -22.18
CA ILE A 4 16.45 11.90 -23.06
C ILE A 4 17.44 12.41 -24.10
N THR A 5 17.39 11.81 -25.29
CA THR A 5 18.27 12.18 -26.41
C THR A 5 17.75 13.44 -27.12
N MET A 6 18.62 14.16 -27.83
CA MET A 6 18.20 15.27 -28.70
C MET A 6 17.17 14.81 -29.75
N ALA A 7 17.32 13.58 -30.25
CA ALA A 7 16.35 12.95 -31.16
C ALA A 7 14.95 12.81 -30.53
N TYR A 8 14.85 12.56 -29.22
CA TYR A 8 13.57 12.55 -28.51
C TYR A 8 12.93 13.94 -28.43
N ILE A 9 13.71 14.98 -28.17
CA ILE A 9 13.22 16.37 -28.07
C ILE A 9 12.70 16.85 -29.43
N GLU A 10 13.44 16.56 -30.50
CA GLU A 10 13.01 16.86 -31.87
C GLU A 10 11.73 16.09 -32.24
N ALA A 11 11.69 14.78 -31.99
CA ALA A 11 10.51 13.96 -32.26
C ALA A 11 9.30 14.40 -31.42
N ARG A 12 9.51 14.95 -30.23
CA ARG A 12 8.44 15.52 -29.41
C ARG A 12 7.87 16.79 -30.04
N ARG A 13 8.71 17.68 -30.58
CA ARG A 13 8.25 18.89 -31.32
C ARG A 13 7.51 18.50 -32.58
N GLU A 14 8.10 17.61 -33.39
CA GLU A 14 7.47 17.08 -34.61
C GLU A 14 6.14 16.37 -34.31
N GLY A 15 6.04 15.66 -33.18
CA GLY A 15 4.80 15.02 -32.75
C GLY A 15 3.69 16.01 -32.37
N ILE A 16 4.04 17.15 -31.78
CA ILE A 16 3.09 18.24 -31.48
C ILE A 16 2.59 18.86 -32.79
N ASP A 17 3.51 19.17 -33.70
CA ASP A 17 3.17 19.75 -35.01
C ASP A 17 2.30 18.78 -35.83
N TRP A 18 2.61 17.49 -35.78
CA TRP A 18 1.82 16.44 -36.43
C TRP A 18 0.42 16.34 -35.84
N LEU A 19 0.24 16.40 -34.51
CA LEU A 19 -1.09 16.40 -33.88
C LEU A 19 -1.93 17.63 -34.25
N ASN A 20 -1.29 18.79 -34.41
CA ASN A 20 -1.95 20.04 -34.80
C ASN A 20 -2.18 20.16 -36.32
N SER A 21 -1.61 19.25 -37.12
CA SER A 21 -1.80 19.26 -38.57
C SER A 21 -3.22 18.83 -38.96
N ALA A 22 -3.79 19.49 -39.98
CA ALA A 22 -5.09 19.13 -40.54
C ALA A 22 -5.07 17.77 -41.26
N LYS A 23 -3.89 17.33 -41.72
CA LYS A 23 -3.67 16.02 -42.36
C LYS A 23 -2.61 15.24 -41.60
N ARG A 24 -3.08 14.43 -40.65
CA ARG A 24 -2.24 13.51 -39.86
C ARG A 24 -1.85 12.29 -40.69
N GLU A 25 -0.84 12.45 -41.53
CA GLU A 25 -0.31 11.36 -42.36
C GLU A 25 0.26 10.24 -41.48
N TYR A 26 -0.22 9.01 -41.68
CA TYR A 26 0.08 7.87 -40.81
C TYR A 26 1.58 7.53 -40.78
N ASN A 27 2.21 7.44 -41.96
CA ASN A 27 3.62 7.07 -42.06
C ASN A 27 4.54 8.12 -41.40
N ALA A 28 4.17 9.40 -41.46
CA ALA A 28 4.90 10.47 -40.78
C ALA A 28 4.83 10.32 -39.26
N GLY A 29 3.65 10.02 -38.71
CA GLY A 29 3.49 9.77 -37.27
C GLY A 29 4.28 8.53 -36.80
N VAL A 30 4.29 7.45 -37.58
CA VAL A 30 5.08 6.25 -37.26
C VAL A 30 6.59 6.56 -37.26
N ALA A 31 7.06 7.37 -38.22
CA ALA A 31 8.46 7.79 -38.28
C ALA A 31 8.86 8.65 -37.08
N ILE A 32 8.00 9.58 -36.65
CA ILE A 32 8.20 10.40 -35.44
C ILE A 32 8.33 9.52 -34.20
N LEU A 33 7.44 8.52 -34.05
CA LEU A 33 7.47 7.58 -32.92
C LEU A 33 8.71 6.67 -32.95
N ALA A 34 9.21 6.32 -34.15
CA ALA A 34 10.45 5.56 -34.28
C ALA A 34 11.67 6.42 -33.93
N LYS A 35 11.71 7.67 -34.39
CA LYS A 35 12.79 8.65 -34.12
C LYS A 35 12.94 8.95 -32.64
N SER A 36 11.85 9.00 -31.89
CA SER A 36 11.89 9.29 -30.45
C SER A 36 12.51 8.18 -29.61
N GLY A 37 12.61 6.95 -30.12
CA GLY A 37 12.99 5.78 -29.32
C GLY A 37 11.97 5.39 -28.24
N TYR A 38 10.83 6.08 -28.17
CA TYR A 38 9.76 5.77 -27.23
C TYR A 38 9.05 4.48 -27.67
N LYS A 39 9.23 3.41 -26.87
CA LYS A 39 8.66 2.07 -27.11
C LYS A 39 8.87 1.60 -28.56
N SER A 40 10.13 1.39 -28.95
CA SER A 40 10.55 0.94 -30.30
C SER A 40 9.79 -0.28 -30.85
N ILE A 41 9.30 -1.18 -29.98
CA ILE A 41 8.47 -2.33 -30.36
C ILE A 41 7.11 -1.88 -30.94
N VAL A 42 6.54 -0.80 -30.40
CA VAL A 42 5.22 -0.29 -30.80
C VAL A 42 5.30 0.40 -32.16
N SER A 43 6.30 1.26 -32.38
CA SER A 43 6.53 1.87 -33.69
C SER A 43 6.80 0.82 -34.78
N SER A 44 7.59 -0.21 -34.47
CA SER A 44 7.84 -1.34 -35.39
C SER A 44 6.57 -2.12 -35.73
N LYS A 45 5.68 -2.35 -34.76
CA LYS A 45 4.40 -3.03 -34.99
C LYS A 45 3.44 -2.18 -35.82
N LEU A 46 3.35 -0.87 -35.55
CA LEU A 46 2.52 0.06 -36.31
C LEU A 46 2.99 0.16 -37.77
N SER A 47 4.31 0.26 -37.99
CA SER A 47 4.90 0.22 -39.33
C SER A 47 4.53 -1.06 -40.10
N ARG A 48 4.60 -2.23 -39.45
CA ARG A 48 4.28 -3.52 -40.09
C ARG A 48 2.79 -3.72 -40.38
N LEU A 49 1.92 -3.22 -39.50
CA LEU A 49 0.46 -3.40 -39.63
C LEU A 49 -0.16 -2.43 -40.65
N GLY A 50 0.49 -1.29 -40.87
CA GLY A 50 0.04 -0.27 -41.80
C GLY A 50 -1.18 0.51 -41.31
N GLU A 51 -1.67 1.40 -42.18
CA GLU A 51 -2.78 2.30 -41.85
C GLU A 51 -4.13 1.57 -41.84
N ARG A 52 -4.76 1.54 -40.67
CA ARG A 52 -6.12 1.05 -40.40
C ARG A 52 -6.74 1.94 -39.33
N PRO A 53 -8.08 2.00 -39.18
CA PRO A 53 -8.73 2.87 -38.19
C PRO A 53 -8.17 2.67 -36.76
N HIS A 54 -8.08 1.42 -36.28
CA HIS A 54 -7.56 1.11 -34.95
C HIS A 54 -6.05 1.34 -34.80
N THR A 55 -5.24 1.19 -35.87
CA THR A 55 -3.80 1.46 -35.79
C THR A 55 -3.52 2.97 -35.82
N ARG A 56 -4.38 3.75 -36.48
CA ARG A 56 -4.33 5.21 -36.48
C ARG A 56 -4.68 5.79 -35.10
N GLU A 57 -5.77 5.34 -34.49
CA GLU A 57 -6.11 5.69 -33.09
C GLU A 57 -4.98 5.31 -32.13
N LYS A 58 -4.40 4.12 -32.31
CA LYS A 58 -3.29 3.66 -31.49
C LYS A 58 -2.02 4.50 -31.68
N LEU A 59 -1.73 4.93 -32.90
CA LEU A 59 -0.60 5.82 -33.20
C LEU A 59 -0.77 7.18 -32.52
N GLU A 60 -1.96 7.79 -32.65
CA GLU A 60 -2.27 9.07 -32.00
C GLU A 60 -2.14 8.98 -30.48
N TYR A 61 -2.66 7.89 -29.88
CA TYR A 61 -2.53 7.65 -28.46
C TYR A 61 -1.05 7.58 -28.01
N GLU A 62 -0.21 6.81 -28.71
CA GLU A 62 1.19 6.65 -28.31
C GLU A 62 2.02 7.93 -28.52
N ILE A 63 1.72 8.74 -29.55
CA ILE A 63 2.32 10.06 -29.73
C ILE A 63 1.90 11.02 -28.60
N ARG A 64 0.64 11.01 -28.17
CA ARG A 64 0.18 11.78 -26.99
C ARG A 64 0.87 11.34 -25.69
N GLN A 65 1.02 10.03 -25.49
CA GLN A 65 1.75 9.49 -24.34
C GLN A 65 3.23 9.88 -24.36
N MET A 66 3.86 9.87 -25.55
CA MET A 66 5.24 10.34 -25.74
C MET A 66 5.38 11.82 -25.39
N ILE A 67 4.43 12.68 -25.81
CA ILE A 67 4.47 14.12 -25.54
C ILE A 67 4.10 14.45 -24.08
N ARG A 68 3.39 13.53 -23.39
CA ARG A 68 2.74 13.70 -22.08
C ARG A 68 1.64 14.76 -22.07
N VAL A 69 0.92 14.93 -23.18
CA VAL A 69 -0.23 15.85 -23.29
C VAL A 69 -1.49 15.01 -23.48
N TRP A 70 -2.33 14.99 -22.45
CA TRP A 70 -3.49 14.08 -22.33
C TRP A 70 -4.80 14.68 -22.85
N TYR A 71 -4.85 15.97 -23.18
CA TYR A 71 -6.10 16.69 -23.47
C TYR A 71 -6.19 17.11 -24.93
N HIS A 72 -7.35 16.87 -25.56
CA HIS A 72 -7.74 17.50 -26.81
C HIS A 72 -8.76 18.60 -26.47
N PRO A 73 -8.44 19.89 -26.66
CA PRO A 73 -9.31 20.99 -26.25
C PRO A 73 -10.73 20.94 -26.84
N GLU A 74 -10.90 20.26 -27.97
CA GLU A 74 -12.17 20.23 -28.72
C GLU A 74 -12.89 18.87 -28.68
N ASP A 75 -12.54 17.97 -27.76
CA ASP A 75 -13.25 16.68 -27.63
C ASP A 75 -14.58 16.85 -26.85
N PRO A 76 -15.76 16.61 -27.48
CA PRO A 76 -17.08 16.82 -26.86
C PRO A 76 -17.33 16.00 -25.59
N ARG A 77 -16.52 14.97 -25.32
CA ARG A 77 -16.63 14.14 -24.12
C ARG A 77 -16.24 14.87 -22.83
N PHE A 78 -15.59 16.03 -22.93
CA PHE A 78 -15.06 16.79 -21.79
C PHE A 78 -15.70 18.20 -21.65
N GLU A 79 -16.82 18.45 -22.32
CA GLU A 79 -17.57 19.73 -22.29
C GLU A 79 -18.04 20.14 -20.88
N ASN A 80 -18.13 19.18 -19.94
CA ASN A 80 -18.55 19.40 -18.54
C ASN A 80 -17.38 19.50 -17.55
N VAL A 81 -16.13 19.61 -18.03
CA VAL A 81 -14.97 19.89 -17.17
C VAL A 81 -14.76 21.40 -17.17
N ASP A 82 -14.97 22.05 -16.03
CA ASP A 82 -14.78 23.50 -15.88
C ASP A 82 -13.29 23.84 -15.89
N LEU A 83 -12.79 24.24 -17.07
CA LEU A 83 -11.41 24.67 -17.31
C LEU A 83 -11.10 26.05 -16.71
N ALA A 84 -12.07 26.74 -16.11
CA ALA A 84 -11.86 28.07 -15.51
C ALA A 84 -11.41 28.01 -14.05
N ASP A 85 -11.51 26.86 -13.37
CA ASP A 85 -11.18 26.75 -11.94
C ASP A 85 -9.69 26.41 -11.68
N ASP A 86 -8.97 25.89 -12.67
CA ASP A 86 -7.54 25.61 -12.55
C ASP A 86 -6.72 26.41 -13.59
N ALA A 87 -6.28 27.59 -13.14
CA ALA A 87 -5.28 28.48 -13.73
C ALA A 87 -5.64 29.19 -15.05
N ILE A 88 -6.31 30.35 -14.94
CA ILE A 88 -6.35 31.35 -16.02
C ILE A 88 -4.98 32.05 -16.09
N PRO A 89 -4.24 31.94 -17.21
CA PRO A 89 -2.99 32.65 -17.44
C PRO A 89 -3.19 34.19 -17.38
N GLY A 90 -2.37 34.90 -16.60
CA GLY A 90 -2.28 36.37 -16.58
C GLY A 90 -3.21 37.14 -15.63
N ASN A 91 -3.98 36.48 -14.75
CA ASN A 91 -4.92 37.17 -13.85
C ASN A 91 -4.30 37.72 -12.53
N ASP A 92 -3.01 37.48 -12.28
CA ASP A 92 -2.28 37.93 -11.09
C ASP A 92 -1.42 39.20 -11.34
N GLY A 93 -1.52 39.77 -12.54
CA GLY A 93 -0.83 41.02 -12.91
C GLY A 93 0.68 40.89 -13.05
N ARG A 94 1.22 39.67 -13.14
CA ARG A 94 2.63 39.40 -13.37
C ARG A 94 2.86 38.94 -14.81
N ALA A 95 3.94 39.43 -15.42
CA ALA A 95 4.33 38.97 -16.75
C ALA A 95 4.70 37.47 -16.68
N GLU A 96 3.99 36.65 -17.44
CA GLU A 96 4.15 35.18 -17.43
C GLU A 96 5.48 34.71 -18.00
N THR A 97 6.11 35.54 -18.84
CA THR A 97 7.44 35.27 -19.36
C THR A 97 8.45 36.06 -18.54
N VAL A 98 9.25 35.33 -17.76
CA VAL A 98 10.54 35.84 -17.26
C VAL A 98 11.37 36.32 -18.44
N SER A 99 12.08 37.45 -18.29
CA SER A 99 12.95 37.95 -19.35
C SER A 99 13.95 36.89 -19.79
N GLU A 100 14.38 36.91 -21.05
CA GLU A 100 15.31 35.89 -21.58
C GLU A 100 16.60 35.78 -20.73
N ALA A 101 17.08 36.90 -20.17
CA ALA A 101 18.18 36.90 -19.22
C ALA A 101 17.85 36.18 -17.90
N THR A 102 16.64 36.35 -17.38
CA THR A 102 16.16 35.67 -16.17
C THR A 102 15.90 34.18 -16.42
N ALA A 103 15.34 33.82 -17.57
CA ALA A 103 15.16 32.43 -17.99
C ALA A 103 16.51 31.72 -18.13
N ASN A 104 17.50 32.36 -18.79
CA ASN A 104 18.85 31.83 -18.93
C ASN A 104 19.57 31.71 -17.57
N GLY A 105 19.33 32.65 -16.64
CA GLY A 105 19.83 32.56 -15.27
C GLY A 105 19.23 31.38 -14.50
N ILE A 106 17.92 31.15 -14.62
CA ILE A 106 17.25 29.99 -14.01
C ILE A 106 17.76 28.67 -14.59
N VAL A 107 17.95 28.59 -15.91
CA VAL A 107 18.50 27.40 -16.59
C VAL A 107 19.95 27.17 -16.15
N ALA A 108 20.79 28.20 -16.13
CA ALA A 108 22.18 28.09 -15.66
C ALA A 108 22.27 27.65 -14.20
N THR A 109 21.36 28.14 -13.34
CA THR A 109 21.30 27.74 -11.92
C THR A 109 20.82 26.30 -11.78
N ALA A 110 19.84 25.87 -12.60
CA ALA A 110 19.37 24.49 -12.64
C ALA A 110 20.43 23.53 -13.20
N GLU A 111 21.20 23.93 -14.21
CA GLU A 111 22.34 23.15 -14.72
C GLU A 111 23.49 23.07 -13.72
N GLN A 112 23.72 24.14 -12.93
CA GLN A 112 24.69 24.16 -11.85
C GLN A 112 24.27 23.28 -10.66
N GLU A 113 22.98 23.26 -10.31
CA GLU A 113 22.43 22.36 -9.30
C GLU A 113 22.36 20.91 -9.79
N LEU A 114 22.09 20.66 -11.09
CA LEU A 114 22.11 19.32 -11.68
C LEU A 114 23.54 18.75 -11.79
N SER A 115 24.52 19.60 -12.11
CA SER A 115 25.94 19.21 -12.08
C SER A 115 26.41 18.99 -10.63
N ARG A 116 25.90 19.76 -9.66
CA ARG A 116 26.06 19.42 -8.23
C ARG A 116 25.40 18.09 -7.90
N GLU A 117 24.16 17.79 -8.29
CA GLU A 117 23.51 16.50 -8.00
C GLU A 117 24.23 15.29 -8.64
N ALA A 118 24.85 15.47 -9.81
CA ALA A 118 25.68 14.46 -10.47
C ALA A 118 27.03 14.22 -9.77
N ASP A 119 27.60 15.25 -9.12
CA ASP A 119 28.82 15.16 -8.30
C ASP A 119 28.53 14.86 -6.80
N GLU A 120 27.34 15.19 -6.28
CA GLU A 120 26.94 15.16 -4.86
C GLU A 120 26.14 13.92 -4.43
N GLN A 121 25.78 13.00 -5.33
CA GLN A 121 25.37 11.65 -4.92
C GLN A 121 26.62 10.78 -4.82
N PRO A 122 27.26 10.62 -3.65
CA PRO A 122 28.29 9.60 -3.51
C PRO A 122 27.64 8.26 -3.83
N ALA A 123 28.10 7.61 -4.90
CA ALA A 123 27.70 6.25 -5.22
C ALA A 123 27.84 5.41 -3.93
N TYR A 124 26.70 4.99 -3.37
CA TYR A 124 26.69 4.27 -2.09
C TYR A 124 27.66 3.08 -2.20
N PRO A 125 28.52 2.86 -1.19
CA PRO A 125 29.38 1.70 -1.14
C PRO A 125 28.57 0.42 -1.45
N PRO A 126 29.13 -0.55 -2.21
CA PRO A 126 28.37 -1.70 -2.72
C PRO A 126 27.55 -2.44 -1.65
N VAL A 127 28.07 -2.51 -0.42
CA VAL A 127 27.39 -3.10 0.75
C VAL A 127 26.12 -2.34 1.13
N ILE A 128 26.18 -1.01 1.18
CA ILE A 128 25.03 -0.15 1.49
C ILE A 128 24.02 -0.17 0.34
N SER A 129 24.50 -0.16 -0.91
CA SER A 129 23.65 -0.33 -2.09
C SER A 129 22.84 -1.62 -2.00
N LYS A 130 23.47 -2.76 -1.66
CA LYS A 130 22.78 -4.03 -1.46
C LYS A 130 21.72 -3.96 -0.36
N ILE A 131 22.03 -3.34 0.78
CA ILE A 131 21.07 -3.14 1.89
C ILE A 131 19.84 -2.35 1.44
N ILE A 132 20.02 -1.31 0.62
CA ILE A 132 18.91 -0.52 0.07
C ILE A 132 18.03 -1.37 -0.86
N TYR A 133 18.64 -2.18 -1.73
CA TYR A 133 17.89 -3.10 -2.61
C TYR A 133 17.14 -4.17 -1.81
N ASP A 134 17.80 -4.80 -0.84
CA ASP A 134 17.20 -5.79 0.05
C ASP A 134 16.01 -5.20 0.84
N PHE A 135 16.14 -3.96 1.32
CA PHE A 135 15.04 -3.27 2.00
C PHE A 135 13.84 -3.07 1.08
N ARG A 136 14.11 -2.64 -0.17
CA ARG A 136 13.08 -2.49 -1.20
C ARG A 136 12.39 -3.81 -1.53
N GLU A 137 13.15 -4.90 -1.65
CA GLU A 137 12.59 -6.23 -1.88
C GLU A 137 11.70 -6.68 -0.71
N CYS A 138 12.16 -6.51 0.53
CA CYS A 138 11.37 -6.82 1.72
C CYS A 138 10.08 -6.01 1.79
N TYR A 139 10.13 -4.72 1.45
CA TYR A 139 8.95 -3.85 1.41
C TYR A 139 7.93 -4.32 0.35
N ASN A 140 8.40 -4.65 -0.86
CA ASN A 140 7.56 -5.13 -1.94
C ASN A 140 6.93 -6.48 -1.61
N GLU A 141 7.72 -7.41 -1.05
CA GLU A 141 7.22 -8.73 -0.65
C GLU A 141 6.18 -8.59 0.46
N ARG A 142 6.45 -7.77 1.49
CA ARG A 142 5.47 -7.51 2.55
C ARG A 142 4.17 -6.92 2.00
N SER A 143 4.26 -6.02 1.02
CA SER A 143 3.07 -5.49 0.32
C SER A 143 2.28 -6.58 -0.42
N ARG A 144 2.97 -7.52 -1.08
CA ARG A 144 2.33 -8.70 -1.72
C ARG A 144 1.64 -9.57 -0.68
N GLN A 145 2.31 -9.86 0.44
CA GLN A 145 1.75 -10.67 1.53
C GLN A 145 0.50 -10.02 2.14
N HIS A 146 0.46 -8.69 2.32
CA HIS A 146 -0.75 -7.99 2.76
C HIS A 146 -1.90 -8.07 1.74
N ARG A 147 -1.62 -8.05 0.43
CA ARG A 147 -2.65 -8.27 -0.60
C ARG A 147 -3.21 -9.69 -0.55
N LEU A 148 -2.34 -10.70 -0.48
CA LEU A 148 -2.74 -12.11 -0.31
C LEU A 148 -3.60 -12.30 0.95
N LEU A 149 -3.25 -11.64 2.05
CA LEU A 149 -4.02 -11.67 3.29
C LEU A 149 -5.44 -11.13 3.09
N SER A 150 -5.58 -10.05 2.32
CA SER A 150 -6.88 -9.45 1.99
C SER A 150 -7.70 -10.35 1.06
N GLU A 151 -7.07 -11.05 0.12
CA GLU A 151 -7.73 -11.92 -0.87
C GLU A 151 -8.30 -13.22 -0.25
N LEU A 152 -7.72 -13.71 0.85
CA LEU A 152 -8.22 -14.87 1.60
C LEU A 152 -9.62 -14.67 2.23
N GLY A 153 -10.12 -13.42 2.25
CA GLY A 153 -11.41 -13.07 2.82
C GLY A 153 -11.45 -13.21 4.35
N GLU A 154 -12.65 -13.30 4.94
CA GLU A 154 -12.87 -13.31 6.40
C GLU A 154 -13.30 -14.67 6.98
N THR A 155 -13.44 -15.70 6.14
CA THR A 155 -13.90 -17.03 6.59
C THR A 155 -12.91 -17.70 7.53
N ASN A 156 -13.40 -18.42 8.55
CA ASN A 156 -12.59 -19.12 9.55
C ASN A 156 -12.45 -20.62 9.28
N THR A 157 -12.36 -21.02 8.01
CA THR A 157 -12.04 -22.42 7.68
C THR A 157 -10.60 -22.72 8.11
N GLU A 158 -10.32 -23.96 8.49
CA GLU A 158 -9.00 -24.37 8.99
C GLU A 158 -7.87 -24.04 8.01
N ALA A 159 -8.11 -24.28 6.71
CA ALA A 159 -7.18 -23.93 5.64
C ALA A 159 -6.92 -22.42 5.55
N VAL A 160 -7.96 -21.59 5.66
CA VAL A 160 -7.80 -20.13 5.62
C VAL A 160 -7.08 -19.62 6.87
N CYS A 161 -7.38 -20.17 8.05
CA CYS A 161 -6.69 -19.83 9.29
C CYS A 161 -5.19 -20.19 9.24
N ALA A 162 -4.84 -21.36 8.69
CA ALA A 162 -3.46 -21.76 8.47
C ALA A 162 -2.74 -20.80 7.50
N ASN A 163 -3.35 -20.52 6.34
CA ASN A 163 -2.77 -19.60 5.36
C ASN A 163 -2.59 -18.18 5.93
N ARG A 164 -3.57 -17.65 6.68
CA ARG A 164 -3.42 -16.33 7.34
C ARG A 164 -2.27 -16.35 8.35
N LYS A 165 -2.11 -17.44 9.11
CA LYS A 165 -1.01 -17.58 10.08
C LYS A 165 0.33 -17.53 9.37
N ASP A 166 0.51 -18.28 8.29
CA ASP A 166 1.77 -18.33 7.54
C ASP A 166 2.11 -16.98 6.92
N ILE A 167 1.12 -16.30 6.32
CA ILE A 167 1.28 -14.95 5.77
C ILE A 167 1.66 -13.95 6.86
N VAL A 168 0.98 -13.95 8.00
CA VAL A 168 1.28 -13.03 9.11
C VAL A 168 2.67 -13.29 9.70
N GLN A 169 3.07 -14.56 9.83
CA GLN A 169 4.43 -14.92 10.23
C GLN A 169 5.46 -14.39 9.24
N HIS A 170 5.22 -14.56 7.94
CA HIS A 170 6.11 -14.06 6.89
C HIS A 170 6.21 -12.53 6.89
N VAL A 171 5.08 -11.82 7.05
CA VAL A 171 5.05 -10.35 7.26
C VAL A 171 5.86 -9.95 8.48
N GLY A 172 5.78 -10.71 9.58
CA GLY A 172 6.57 -10.48 10.78
C GLY A 172 8.06 -10.60 10.53
N ILE A 173 8.49 -11.65 9.83
CA ILE A 173 9.90 -11.88 9.44
C ILE A 173 10.41 -10.72 8.56
N LEU A 174 9.66 -10.36 7.52
CA LEU A 174 10.00 -9.25 6.62
C LEU A 174 10.11 -7.93 7.37
N SER A 175 9.18 -7.66 8.29
CA SER A 175 9.18 -6.42 9.08
C SER A 175 10.40 -6.36 10.01
N LYS A 176 10.76 -7.46 10.68
CA LYS A 176 11.98 -7.53 11.51
C LYS A 176 13.23 -7.27 10.67
N ARG A 177 13.35 -7.92 9.50
CA ARG A 177 14.47 -7.73 8.58
C ARG A 177 14.56 -6.27 8.10
N MET A 178 13.43 -5.65 7.76
CA MET A 178 13.38 -4.24 7.41
C MET A 178 13.87 -3.32 8.53
N THR A 179 13.48 -3.59 9.78
CA THR A 179 13.95 -2.80 10.94
C THR A 179 15.47 -2.88 11.09
N LEU A 180 16.06 -4.08 10.94
CA LEU A 180 17.51 -4.27 10.99
C LEU A 180 18.22 -3.54 9.83
N LEU A 181 17.73 -3.71 8.59
CA LEU A 181 18.28 -3.03 7.41
C LEU A 181 18.22 -1.50 7.54
N ALA A 182 17.12 -0.97 8.06
CA ALA A 182 16.94 0.48 8.28
C ALA A 182 17.89 1.02 9.36
N ALA A 183 18.12 0.25 10.44
CA ALA A 183 19.07 0.62 11.48
C ALA A 183 20.49 0.76 10.91
N ILE A 184 20.92 -0.22 10.11
CA ILE A 184 22.23 -0.21 9.46
C ILE A 184 22.38 0.98 8.48
N LYS A 185 21.34 1.24 7.67
CA LYS A 185 21.33 2.40 6.76
C LYS A 185 21.44 3.72 7.52
N ARG A 186 20.76 3.84 8.66
CA ARG A 186 20.83 5.02 9.52
C ARG A 186 22.22 5.21 10.12
N GLU A 187 22.84 4.15 10.62
CA GLU A 187 24.21 4.20 11.15
C GLU A 187 25.22 4.64 10.07
N TYR A 188 25.06 4.17 8.83
CA TYR A 188 25.86 4.65 7.71
C TYR A 188 25.60 6.13 7.39
N ASP A 189 24.36 6.61 7.42
CA ASP A 189 24.07 8.01 7.13
C ASP A 189 24.68 8.96 8.17
N GLU A 190 24.60 8.58 9.46
CA GLU A 190 25.07 9.36 10.60
C GLU A 190 26.60 9.31 10.75
N ASN A 191 27.19 8.12 10.71
CA ASN A 191 28.60 7.91 11.07
C ASN A 191 29.50 7.57 9.87
N LYS A 192 28.94 7.38 8.67
CA LYS A 192 29.64 6.88 7.46
C LYS A 192 30.38 5.55 7.68
N SER A 193 30.04 4.83 8.74
CA SER A 193 30.60 3.53 9.09
C SER A 193 29.95 2.42 8.28
N LEU A 194 30.77 1.52 7.73
CA LEU A 194 30.27 0.34 7.04
C LEU A 194 29.89 -0.77 8.05
N PRO A 195 28.89 -1.61 7.73
CA PRO A 195 28.51 -2.72 8.57
C PRO A 195 29.64 -3.74 8.65
N SER A 196 29.91 -4.28 9.84
CA SER A 196 30.90 -5.36 10.00
C SER A 196 30.39 -6.68 9.41
N ASP A 197 31.30 -7.57 9.02
CA ASP A 197 30.96 -8.88 8.45
C ASP A 197 30.10 -9.72 9.40
N GLN A 198 30.30 -9.58 10.72
CA GLN A 198 29.46 -10.24 11.74
C GLN A 198 28.03 -9.71 11.75
N GLN A 199 27.84 -8.38 11.66
CA GLN A 199 26.51 -7.77 11.59
C GLN A 199 25.77 -8.17 10.31
N LEU A 200 26.50 -8.34 9.19
CA LEU A 200 25.94 -8.86 7.95
C LEU A 200 25.53 -10.33 8.10
N ASP A 201 26.38 -11.17 8.69
CA ASP A 201 26.05 -12.59 8.93
C ASP A 201 24.82 -12.77 9.83
N GLU A 202 24.70 -11.96 10.88
CA GLU A 202 23.54 -11.98 11.78
C GLU A 202 22.25 -11.52 11.09
N LEU A 203 22.35 -10.47 10.25
CA LEU A 203 21.24 -9.95 9.45
C LEU A 203 20.62 -11.03 8.55
N TYR A 204 21.45 -11.92 8.00
CA TYR A 204 21.00 -13.01 7.13
C TYR A 204 20.74 -14.34 7.86
N LYS A 205 21.14 -14.50 9.13
CA LYS A 205 20.88 -15.72 9.93
C LYS A 205 19.53 -15.72 10.68
N ASN A 206 19.02 -14.57 11.12
CA ASN A 206 17.92 -14.51 12.12
C ASN A 206 16.47 -14.47 11.59
N ALA A 207 16.18 -15.09 10.44
CA ALA A 207 14.87 -15.00 9.78
C ALA A 207 13.69 -15.77 10.44
N GLY A 208 13.80 -16.29 11.67
CA GLY A 208 13.06 -17.51 12.04
C GLY A 208 12.12 -17.56 13.25
N ILE A 209 12.00 -16.57 14.15
CA ILE A 209 11.23 -16.79 15.41
C ILE A 209 10.32 -15.63 15.77
N PRO A 210 8.98 -15.81 15.80
CA PRO A 210 8.03 -14.88 16.42
C PRO A 210 7.87 -15.16 17.93
N ASP A 211 7.86 -14.10 18.74
CA ASP A 211 7.63 -14.15 20.19
C ASP A 211 6.13 -14.07 20.50
N GLU A 212 5.61 -15.00 21.30
CA GLU A 212 4.21 -15.02 21.76
C GLU A 212 4.03 -14.12 22.99
N LYS A 213 3.16 -13.11 22.89
CA LYS A 213 2.72 -12.32 24.04
C LYS A 213 1.70 -13.10 24.88
N GLN A 214 2.01 -13.31 26.16
CA GLN A 214 1.07 -13.77 27.18
C GLN A 214 0.12 -12.65 27.62
N GLU A 215 -1.17 -12.97 27.73
CA GLU A 215 -2.21 -12.08 28.26
C GLU A 215 -2.65 -12.54 29.67
N ARG A 216 -2.94 -11.54 30.50
CA ARG A 216 -3.23 -11.62 31.94
C ARG A 216 -4.58 -12.29 32.25
N GLU A 217 -4.61 -13.01 33.37
CA GLU A 217 -5.78 -13.73 33.89
C GLU A 217 -6.82 -12.77 34.49
N ASP A 218 -8.11 -13.07 34.26
CA ASP A 218 -9.27 -12.32 34.78
C ASP A 218 -9.46 -12.66 36.28
N GLU A 219 -9.51 -11.63 37.13
CA GLU A 219 -9.72 -11.72 38.59
C GLU A 219 -11.09 -12.31 38.97
N GLU A 220 -11.09 -13.12 40.02
CA GLU A 220 -12.25 -13.83 40.58
C GLU A 220 -13.10 -12.87 41.44
N THR A 221 -14.39 -12.72 41.10
CA THR A 221 -15.32 -11.85 41.85
C THR A 221 -15.98 -12.63 42.99
N ASP A 222 -15.82 -12.17 44.23
CA ASP A 222 -16.50 -12.68 45.42
C ASP A 222 -17.97 -12.23 45.46
N ILE A 223 -18.90 -13.17 45.59
CA ILE A 223 -20.36 -13.00 45.40
C ILE A 223 -21.11 -12.99 46.74
N ASP A 224 -20.50 -13.53 47.80
CA ASP A 224 -21.21 -13.85 49.05
C ASP A 224 -21.57 -12.61 49.88
N SER A 225 -20.94 -11.47 49.60
CA SER A 225 -21.14 -10.19 50.29
C SER A 225 -22.11 -9.22 49.59
N MET A 226 -22.64 -9.59 48.41
CA MET A 226 -23.43 -8.67 47.57
C MET A 226 -24.91 -8.58 48.01
N SER A 227 -25.48 -7.38 47.95
CA SER A 227 -26.90 -7.14 48.22
C SER A 227 -27.82 -7.66 47.10
N VAL A 228 -29.14 -7.80 47.36
CA VAL A 228 -30.10 -8.34 46.37
C VAL A 228 -30.13 -7.54 45.06
N GLU A 229 -30.03 -6.21 45.11
CA GLU A 229 -29.98 -5.38 43.91
C GLU A 229 -28.67 -5.56 43.14
N GLU A 230 -27.56 -5.66 43.87
CA GLU A 230 -26.23 -5.92 43.29
C GLU A 230 -26.16 -7.32 42.66
N LEU A 231 -26.79 -8.33 43.27
CA LEU A 231 -26.93 -9.68 42.73
C LEU A 231 -27.75 -9.68 41.42
N LYS A 232 -28.89 -8.97 41.37
CA LYS A 232 -29.67 -8.81 40.12
C LYS A 232 -28.87 -8.11 39.02
N LYS A 233 -28.10 -7.07 39.38
CA LYS A 233 -27.20 -6.37 38.45
C LYS A 233 -26.06 -7.27 37.98
N ALA A 234 -25.44 -8.03 38.88
CA ALA A 234 -24.40 -9.01 38.57
C ALA A 234 -24.92 -10.10 37.63
N LYS A 235 -26.14 -10.61 37.86
CA LYS A 235 -26.83 -11.56 36.97
C LYS A 235 -27.02 -10.99 35.56
N SER A 236 -27.53 -9.75 35.45
CA SER A 236 -27.71 -9.08 34.15
C SER A 236 -26.37 -8.91 33.42
N ASN A 237 -25.34 -8.49 34.14
CA ASN A 237 -23.98 -8.34 33.61
C ASN A 237 -23.41 -9.68 33.15
N ALA A 238 -23.56 -10.75 33.94
CA ALA A 238 -23.10 -12.09 33.60
C ALA A 238 -23.84 -12.63 32.36
N LYS A 239 -25.16 -12.44 32.25
CA LYS A 239 -25.93 -12.78 31.03
C LYS A 239 -25.45 -12.03 29.79
N SER A 240 -25.14 -10.73 29.94
CA SER A 240 -24.55 -9.93 28.87
C SER A 240 -23.18 -10.48 28.45
N LYS A 241 -22.31 -10.83 29.41
CA LYS A 241 -21.00 -11.48 29.16
C LYS A 241 -21.15 -12.84 28.45
N ILE A 242 -22.12 -13.67 28.85
CA ILE A 242 -22.44 -14.94 28.19
C ILE A 242 -22.85 -14.71 26.74
N SER A 243 -23.78 -13.78 26.50
CA SER A 243 -24.27 -13.47 25.14
C SER A 243 -23.13 -13.04 24.22
N LYS A 244 -22.28 -12.11 24.68
CA LYS A 244 -21.09 -11.67 23.93
C LYS A 244 -20.11 -12.81 23.65
N ALA A 245 -19.87 -13.68 24.63
CA ALA A 245 -18.96 -14.82 24.47
C ALA A 245 -19.53 -15.88 23.51
N LYS A 246 -20.84 -16.16 23.54
CA LYS A 246 -21.51 -17.04 22.57
C LYS A 246 -21.49 -16.46 21.16
N ASN A 247 -21.71 -15.15 21.02
CA ASN A 247 -21.57 -14.47 19.73
C ASN A 247 -20.13 -14.56 19.20
N MET A 248 -19.13 -14.42 20.09
CA MET A 248 -17.74 -14.60 19.71
C MET A 248 -17.45 -16.01 19.19
N LEU A 249 -18.00 -17.05 19.82
CA LEU A 249 -17.88 -18.44 19.38
C LEU A 249 -18.52 -18.71 18.01
N LEU A 250 -19.68 -18.10 17.72
CA LEU A 250 -20.47 -18.38 16.52
C LEU A 250 -20.17 -17.45 15.33
N TYR A 251 -19.88 -16.19 15.60
CA TYR A 251 -19.73 -15.13 14.59
C TYR A 251 -18.33 -14.51 14.57
N SER A 252 -17.45 -14.87 15.50
CA SER A 252 -16.14 -14.22 15.71
C SER A 252 -16.21 -12.72 16.05
N SER A 253 -17.40 -12.24 16.46
CA SER A 253 -17.68 -10.86 16.88
C SER A 253 -18.57 -10.83 18.14
N GLU A 254 -18.47 -9.79 18.97
CA GLU A 254 -19.29 -9.70 20.21
C GLU A 254 -20.78 -9.49 19.93
N SER A 255 -21.11 -8.93 18.76
CA SER A 255 -22.46 -8.73 18.27
C SER A 255 -22.75 -9.68 17.11
N ARG A 256 -24.04 -9.96 16.89
CA ARG A 256 -24.50 -10.67 15.69
C ARG A 256 -24.28 -9.77 14.46
N PRO A 257 -23.60 -10.25 13.40
CA PRO A 257 -23.44 -9.50 12.16
C PRO A 257 -24.80 -9.15 11.56
N LYS A 258 -24.89 -8.01 10.87
CA LYS A 258 -26.13 -7.56 10.20
C LYS A 258 -26.64 -8.58 9.17
N ASP A 259 -25.70 -9.24 8.50
CA ASP A 259 -25.98 -10.25 7.48
C ASP A 259 -26.32 -11.63 8.07
N GLY A 260 -26.23 -11.79 9.40
CA GLY A 260 -26.57 -13.03 10.12
C GLY A 260 -25.69 -14.24 9.78
N LYS A 261 -24.70 -14.09 8.91
CA LYS A 261 -23.83 -15.17 8.44
C LYS A 261 -22.93 -15.66 9.57
N GLU A 262 -22.98 -16.97 9.82
CA GLU A 262 -22.14 -17.63 10.83
C GLU A 262 -20.68 -17.70 10.35
N ASN A 263 -19.75 -17.44 11.27
CA ASN A 263 -18.31 -17.55 11.05
C ASN A 263 -17.64 -18.04 12.35
N PRO A 264 -17.86 -19.32 12.70
CA PRO A 264 -17.50 -19.82 14.02
C PRO A 264 -16.00 -19.75 14.25
N LEU A 265 -15.61 -19.55 15.51
CA LEU A 265 -14.21 -19.63 15.92
C LEU A 265 -13.67 -21.05 15.62
N PRO A 266 -12.51 -21.19 14.97
CA PRO A 266 -11.93 -22.51 14.70
C PRO A 266 -11.49 -23.20 16.00
N PRO A 267 -11.18 -24.50 15.99
CA PRO A 267 -10.65 -25.20 17.16
C PRO A 267 -9.25 -24.67 17.53
N CYS A 268 -9.21 -23.63 18.37
CA CYS A 268 -7.99 -22.95 18.80
C CYS A 268 -8.04 -22.62 20.30
N PRO A 269 -6.90 -22.34 20.95
CA PRO A 269 -6.86 -22.01 22.38
C PRO A 269 -7.82 -20.88 22.77
N LYS A 270 -8.03 -19.90 21.88
CA LYS A 270 -8.99 -18.80 22.06
C LYS A 270 -10.44 -19.30 22.14
N ARG A 271 -10.82 -20.32 21.35
CA ARG A 271 -12.13 -20.95 21.43
C ARG A 271 -12.35 -21.59 22.80
N VAL A 272 -11.38 -22.36 23.28
CA VAL A 272 -11.40 -23.00 24.60
C VAL A 272 -11.55 -21.95 25.72
N ARG A 273 -10.88 -20.80 25.60
CA ARG A 273 -11.03 -19.69 26.55
C ARG A 273 -12.46 -19.15 26.59
N PHE A 274 -13.09 -18.93 25.43
CA PHE A 274 -14.47 -18.44 25.40
C PHE A 274 -15.47 -19.50 25.88
N GLU A 275 -15.25 -20.77 25.56
CA GLU A 275 -16.05 -21.88 26.10
C GLU A 275 -15.94 -21.94 27.63
N ARG A 276 -14.72 -21.83 28.19
CA ARG A 276 -14.51 -21.75 29.65
C ARG A 276 -15.14 -20.49 30.24
N LYS A 277 -15.06 -19.34 29.57
CA LYS A 277 -15.70 -18.09 30.00
C LYS A 277 -17.23 -18.23 30.03
N VAL A 278 -17.83 -18.87 29.04
CA VAL A 278 -19.27 -19.17 29.04
C VAL A 278 -19.61 -20.05 30.22
N ALA A 279 -18.90 -21.16 30.43
CA ALA A 279 -19.13 -22.07 31.56
C ALA A 279 -18.99 -21.37 32.93
N ASN A 280 -17.93 -20.57 33.12
CA ASN A 280 -17.72 -19.84 34.37
C ASN A 280 -18.81 -18.81 34.64
N GLN A 281 -19.26 -18.08 33.60
CA GLN A 281 -20.34 -17.10 33.75
C GLN A 281 -21.71 -17.75 33.92
N GLU A 282 -21.95 -18.91 33.30
CA GLU A 282 -23.16 -19.71 33.53
C GLU A 282 -23.21 -20.23 34.97
N ALA A 283 -22.09 -20.75 35.49
CA ALA A 283 -21.97 -21.14 36.90
C ALA A 283 -22.14 -19.95 37.86
N LEU A 284 -21.64 -18.76 37.49
CA LEU A 284 -21.87 -17.52 38.26
C LEU A 284 -23.36 -17.15 38.30
N VAL A 285 -24.05 -17.23 37.16
CA VAL A 285 -25.51 -16.97 37.10
C VAL A 285 -26.27 -17.97 37.96
N GLU A 286 -25.89 -19.25 37.91
CA GLU A 286 -26.49 -20.30 38.74
C GLU A 286 -26.28 -20.04 40.24
N LYS A 287 -25.05 -19.71 40.66
CA LYS A 287 -24.75 -19.31 42.05
C LYS A 287 -25.58 -18.11 42.51
N ILE A 288 -25.68 -17.07 41.67
CA ILE A 288 -26.51 -15.89 41.97
C ILE A 288 -27.99 -16.28 42.10
N ASP A 289 -28.48 -17.19 41.27
CA ASP A 289 -29.88 -17.64 41.30
C ASP A 289 -30.22 -18.43 42.55
N TYR A 290 -29.33 -19.31 43.00
CA TYR A 290 -29.44 -19.97 44.29
C TYR A 290 -29.44 -18.95 45.45
N ARG A 291 -28.51 -17.99 45.43
CA ARG A 291 -28.43 -16.97 46.49
C ARG A 291 -29.67 -16.07 46.54
N LEU A 292 -30.22 -15.69 45.39
CA LEU A 292 -31.46 -14.93 45.32
C LEU A 292 -32.65 -15.73 45.84
N ALA A 293 -32.69 -17.05 45.63
CA ALA A 293 -33.74 -17.92 46.15
C ALA A 293 -33.64 -18.10 47.67
N GLU A 294 -32.44 -18.11 48.26
CA GLU A 294 -32.25 -18.13 49.72
C GLU A 294 -32.66 -16.83 50.43
N LEU A 295 -32.62 -15.71 49.71
CA LEU A 295 -32.95 -14.38 50.22
C LEU A 295 -34.43 -13.98 50.02
N GLN A 296 -35.22 -14.86 49.40
CA GLN A 296 -36.68 -14.73 49.22
C GLN A 296 -37.44 -15.48 50.31
#